data_AF-A0A7W1PQC4-F1
#
_entry.id   AF-A0A7W1PQC4-F1
#
_cell.length_a   1.000
_cell.length_b   1.000
_cell.length_c   1.000
_cell.angle_alpha   90.00
_cell.angle_beta   90.00
_cell.angle_gamma   90.00
#
_symmetry.space_group_name_H-M   'P 1'
#
loop_
_entity.id
_entity.type
_entity.pdbx_description
1 polymer ?
#
loop_
_entity_poly.entity_id
_entity_poly.type
_entity_poly.pdbx_seq_one_letter_code
_entity_poly.pdbx_strand_id
1 'polypeptide(L)'
;MDREATRIRALLAHMHHADPGELHLRHQRLRGGLQATSVTRLAVRDREARGRWRVHTLVVKRLAGSAARESMVYQELLASLPAALAPRLYAADRGTAGHEVLYLEALRSVSAWPWGKLSAARGVLE
;
A
#
# COMPACT_ATOMS: atom_id res chain seq x y z
N MET A 1 8.79 -18.49 3.49
CA MET A 1 7.84 -17.73 2.64
C MET A 1 6.55 -17.34 3.37
N ASP A 2 6.19 -17.96 4.50
CA ASP A 2 4.88 -17.74 5.16
C ASP A 2 4.70 -16.49 6.03
N ARG A 3 5.76 -15.95 6.66
CA ARG A 3 5.60 -14.89 7.67
C ARG A 3 4.92 -13.62 7.13
N GLU A 4 5.21 -13.28 5.88
CA GLU A 4 4.63 -12.10 5.28
C GLU A 4 3.15 -12.29 4.93
N ALA A 5 2.78 -13.44 4.35
CA ALA A 5 1.38 -13.74 4.09
C ALA A 5 0.56 -13.72 5.38
N THR A 6 1.11 -14.23 6.48
CA THR A 6 0.51 -14.16 7.81
C THR A 6 0.37 -12.71 8.30
N ARG A 7 1.40 -11.87 8.14
CA ARG A 7 1.33 -10.45 8.54
C ARG A 7 0.32 -9.66 7.72
N ILE A 8 0.27 -9.89 6.41
CA ILE A 8 -0.72 -9.31 5.52
C ILE A 8 -2.12 -9.69 6.00
N ARG A 9 -2.37 -10.97 6.27
CA ARG A 9 -3.67 -11.43 6.78
C ARG A 9 -4.02 -10.81 8.13
N ALA A 10 -3.08 -10.73 9.06
CA ALA A 10 -3.31 -10.14 10.38
C ALA A 10 -3.61 -8.63 10.30
N LEU A 11 -2.85 -7.89 9.48
CA LEU A 11 -3.10 -6.48 9.22
C LEU A 11 -4.50 -6.26 8.63
N LEU A 12 -4.86 -7.06 7.63
CA LEU A 12 -6.15 -6.95 6.96
C LEU A 12 -7.33 -7.34 7.84
N ALA A 13 -7.18 -8.39 8.64
CA ALA A 13 -8.16 -8.80 9.64
C ALA A 13 -8.38 -7.67 10.66
N HIS A 14 -7.30 -7.02 11.12
CA HIS A 14 -7.39 -5.88 12.03
C HIS A 14 -8.09 -4.68 11.37
N MET A 15 -7.71 -4.33 10.14
CA MET A 15 -8.28 -3.18 9.42
C MET A 15 -9.75 -3.34 9.05
N HIS A 16 -10.20 -4.57 8.79
CA HIS A 16 -11.54 -4.86 8.28
C HIS A 16 -12.44 -5.56 9.30
N HIS A 17 -11.96 -5.78 10.53
CA HIS A 17 -12.67 -6.53 11.58
C HIS A 17 -13.15 -7.91 11.07
N ALA A 18 -12.33 -8.56 10.26
CA ALA A 18 -12.66 -9.82 9.59
C ALA A 18 -11.84 -10.97 10.16
N ASP A 19 -12.37 -12.20 10.09
CA ASP A 19 -11.60 -13.40 10.44
C ASP A 19 -10.49 -13.63 9.39
N PRO A 20 -9.20 -13.73 9.79
CA PRO A 20 -8.09 -14.04 8.88
C PRO A 20 -8.31 -15.26 7.97
N GLY A 21 -9.08 -16.26 8.44
CA GLY A 21 -9.41 -17.48 7.71
C GLY A 21 -10.45 -17.28 6.60
N GLU A 22 -11.28 -16.25 6.71
CA GLU A 22 -12.31 -15.91 5.70
C GLU A 22 -11.79 -14.91 4.65
N LEU A 23 -10.55 -14.45 4.78
CA LEU A 23 -9.93 -13.53 3.83
C LEU A 23 -9.49 -14.26 2.56
N HIS A 24 -10.10 -13.90 1.44
CA HIS A 24 -9.63 -14.29 0.12
C HIS A 24 -8.76 -13.19 -0.48
N LEU A 25 -7.49 -13.52 -0.73
CA LEU A 25 -6.48 -12.58 -1.22
C LEU A 25 -6.20 -12.83 -2.70
N ARG A 26 -6.31 -11.78 -3.53
CA ARG A 26 -5.86 -11.79 -4.92
C ARG A 26 -4.76 -10.76 -5.13
N HIS A 27 -3.60 -11.24 -5.56
CA HIS A 27 -2.42 -10.42 -5.81
C HIS A 27 -2.29 -10.10 -7.30
N GLN A 28 -2.04 -8.83 -7.62
CA GLN A 28 -1.70 -8.39 -8.96
C GLN A 28 -0.44 -7.52 -8.89
N ARG A 29 0.68 -8.01 -9.42
CA ARG A 29 1.90 -7.21 -9.53
C ARG A 29 1.68 -6.09 -10.55
N LEU A 30 2.00 -4.86 -10.15
CA LEU A 30 1.95 -3.68 -11.01
C LEU A 30 3.34 -3.41 -11.60
N ARG A 31 3.37 -2.89 -12.82
CA ARG A 31 4.60 -2.39 -13.48
C ARG A 31 4.78 -0.91 -13.12
N GLY A 32 6.02 -0.42 -13.04
CA GLY A 32 6.30 1.03 -12.92
C GLY A 32 6.64 1.57 -11.52
N GLY A 33 7.20 0.75 -10.62
CA GLY A 33 7.73 1.23 -9.34
C GLY A 33 9.21 1.63 -9.43
N LEU A 34 9.52 2.84 -9.90
CA LEU A 34 10.90 3.32 -10.16
C LEU A 34 11.89 3.08 -8.99
N GLN A 35 11.43 3.27 -7.76
CA GLN A 35 12.22 3.13 -6.52
C GLN A 35 11.77 1.93 -5.67
N ALA A 36 10.84 1.12 -6.16
CA ALA A 36 10.27 0.00 -5.42
C ALA A 36 10.73 -1.33 -6.05
N THR A 37 11.16 -2.27 -5.22
CA THR A 37 11.48 -3.63 -5.69
C THR A 37 10.25 -4.33 -6.24
N SER A 38 9.08 -4.01 -5.68
CA SER A 38 7.80 -4.35 -6.30
C SER A 38 6.66 -3.48 -5.80
N VAL A 39 5.61 -3.39 -6.61
CA VAL A 39 4.31 -2.85 -6.23
C VAL A 39 3.26 -3.90 -6.53
N THR A 40 2.44 -4.25 -5.56
CA THR A 40 1.38 -5.25 -5.69
C THR A 40 0.05 -4.66 -5.29
N ARG A 41 -0.94 -4.75 -6.16
CA ARG A 41 -2.33 -4.52 -5.80
C ARG A 41 -2.88 -5.77 -5.13
N LEU A 42 -3.44 -5.60 -3.94
CA LEU A 42 -4.06 -6.69 -3.19
C LEU A 42 -5.56 -6.42 -3.11
N ALA A 43 -6.35 -7.32 -3.68
CA ALA A 43 -7.79 -7.35 -3.47
C ALA A 43 -8.10 -8.34 -2.36
N VAL A 44 -8.85 -7.89 -1.37
CA VAL A 44 -9.23 -8.65 -0.18
C VAL A 44 -10.73 -8.80 -0.22
N ARG A 45 -11.20 -10.04 -0.14
CA ARG A 45 -12.64 -10.32 -0.01
C ARG A 45 -12.90 -10.93 1.35
N ASP A 46 -13.88 -10.38 2.04
CA ASP A 46 -14.41 -10.88 3.30
C ASP A 46 -15.94 -10.94 3.24
N ARG A 47 -16.51 -11.67 4.21
CA ARG A 47 -17.94 -11.84 4.34
C ARG A 47 -18.45 -10.89 5.42
N GLU A 48 -19.40 -10.05 5.06
CA GLU A 48 -20.11 -9.23 6.04
C GLU A 48 -21.01 -10.12 6.91
N ALA A 49 -21.37 -9.64 8.11
CA ALA A 49 -22.27 -10.33 9.03
C ALA A 49 -23.64 -10.71 8.41
N ARG A 50 -24.05 -10.06 7.33
CA ARG A 50 -25.29 -10.36 6.57
C ARG A 50 -25.07 -11.33 5.40
N GLY A 51 -23.90 -11.93 5.28
CA GLY A 51 -23.55 -12.91 4.26
C GLY A 51 -23.12 -12.33 2.91
N ARG A 52 -23.08 -11.00 2.76
CA ARG A 52 -22.65 -10.32 1.53
C ARG A 52 -21.11 -10.29 1.45
N TRP A 53 -20.56 -10.52 0.26
CA TRP A 53 -19.12 -10.34 0.02
C TRP A 53 -18.79 -8.85 -0.17
N ARG A 54 -17.80 -8.36 0.57
CA ARG A 54 -17.20 -7.04 0.36
C ARG A 54 -15.81 -7.19 -0.23
N VAL A 55 -15.41 -6.23 -1.06
CA VAL A 55 -14.07 -6.22 -1.67
C VAL A 55 -13.36 -4.94 -1.27
N HIS A 56 -12.22 -5.10 -0.62
CA HIS A 56 -11.30 -4.04 -0.29
C HIS A 56 -10.08 -4.13 -1.20
N THR A 57 -9.44 -3.00 -1.47
CA THR A 57 -8.22 -2.98 -2.29
C THR A 57 -7.19 -2.06 -1.65
N LEU A 58 -5.96 -2.55 -1.58
CA LEU A 58 -4.80 -1.81 -1.12
C LEU A 58 -3.61 -2.04 -2.06
N VAL A 59 -2.59 -1.23 -1.89
CA VAL A 59 -1.31 -1.36 -2.57
C VAL A 59 -0.23 -1.72 -1.56
N VAL A 60 0.51 -2.78 -1.85
CA VAL A 60 1.69 -3.20 -1.10
C VAL A 60 2.92 -2.76 -1.89
N LYS A 61 3.71 -1.84 -1.34
CA LYS A 61 4.94 -1.35 -1.95
C LYS A 61 6.13 -1.87 -1.17
N ARG A 62 7.04 -2.58 -1.84
CA ARG A 62 8.28 -3.10 -1.26
C ARG A 62 9.44 -2.20 -1.64
N LEU A 63 10.22 -1.86 -0.64
CA LEU A 63 11.38 -0.98 -0.75
C LEU A 63 12.63 -1.74 -0.30
N ALA A 64 13.77 -1.35 -0.85
CA ALA A 64 15.07 -1.89 -0.48
C ALA A 64 16.14 -0.79 -0.60
N GLY A 65 17.22 -0.93 0.16
CA GLY A 65 18.38 -0.03 0.04
C GLY A 65 18.03 1.41 0.42
N SER A 66 18.46 2.38 -0.38
CA SER A 66 18.22 3.81 -0.13
C SER A 66 16.72 4.15 -0.02
N ALA A 67 15.87 3.55 -0.86
CA ALA A 67 14.43 3.80 -0.84
C ALA A 67 13.76 3.35 0.48
N ALA A 68 14.32 2.33 1.14
CA ALA A 68 13.86 1.88 2.47
C ALA A 68 14.43 2.71 3.63
N ARG A 69 15.44 3.55 3.37
CA ARG A 69 15.92 4.55 4.34
C ARG A 69 15.10 5.84 4.23
N GLU A 70 14.72 6.20 3.01
CA GLU A 70 13.91 7.40 2.69
C GLU A 70 12.42 7.23 3.00
N SER A 71 11.93 5.99 3.12
CA SER A 71 10.56 5.68 3.51
C SER A 71 10.17 6.30 4.84
N MET A 72 11.07 6.41 5.82
CA MET A 72 10.79 7.07 7.11
C MET A 72 10.38 8.53 6.91
N VAL A 73 11.11 9.26 6.08
CA VAL A 73 10.80 10.66 5.74
C VAL A 73 9.46 10.73 5.02
N TYR A 74 9.18 9.78 4.12
CA TYR A 74 7.89 9.69 3.46
C TYR A 74 6.75 9.42 4.45
N GLN A 75 6.94 8.54 5.45
CA GLN A 75 5.94 8.27 6.49
C GLN A 75 5.62 9.52 7.33
N GLU A 76 6.64 10.29 7.72
CA GLU A 76 6.47 11.55 8.46
C GLU A 76 5.74 12.62 7.61
N LEU A 77 6.07 12.71 6.32
CA LEU A 77 5.37 13.57 5.37
C LEU A 77 3.90 13.14 5.18
N LEU A 78 3.64 11.85 5.01
CA LEU A 78 2.27 11.34 4.87
C LEU A 78 1.43 11.60 6.13
N ALA A 79 2.04 11.54 7.32
CA ALA A 79 1.36 11.81 8.58
C ALA A 79 1.02 13.29 8.77
N SER A 80 1.77 14.19 8.13
CA SER A 80 1.57 15.65 8.22
C SER A 80 0.71 16.23 7.10
N LEU A 81 0.50 15.49 6.00
CA LEU A 81 -0.32 15.93 4.88
C LEU A 81 -1.82 15.65 5.10
N PRO A 82 -2.71 16.55 4.67
CA PRO A 82 -4.15 16.26 4.59
C PRO A 82 -4.42 15.01 3.76
N ALA A 83 -5.41 14.20 4.15
CA ALA A 83 -5.76 12.94 3.45
C ALA A 83 -6.18 13.11 1.97
N ALA A 84 -6.49 14.34 1.53
CA ALA A 84 -6.73 14.65 0.12
C ALA A 84 -5.43 14.79 -0.72
N LEU A 85 -4.28 14.93 -0.05
CA LEU A 85 -2.97 15.24 -0.61
C LEU A 85 -1.92 14.14 -0.38
N ALA A 86 -2.31 12.97 0.15
CA ALA A 86 -1.59 11.73 -0.10
C ALA A 86 -2.49 10.47 0.06
N PRO A 87 -2.15 9.33 -0.56
CA PRO A 87 -2.80 8.06 -0.22
C PRO A 87 -2.62 7.75 1.27
N ARG A 88 -3.66 7.22 1.92
CA ARG A 88 -3.53 6.81 3.33
C ARG A 88 -2.48 5.71 3.47
N LEU A 89 -1.59 5.86 4.45
CA LEU A 89 -0.69 4.80 4.92
C LEU A 89 -1.40 3.99 6.01
N TYR A 90 -1.70 2.74 5.73
CA TYR A 90 -2.34 1.84 6.70
C TYR A 90 -1.34 1.23 7.67
N ALA A 91 -0.16 0.86 7.18
CA ALA A 91 0.93 0.34 7.99
C ALA A 91 2.27 0.42 7.24
N ALA A 92 3.35 0.40 8.00
CA ALA A 92 4.70 0.17 7.51
C ALA A 92 5.35 -0.94 8.34
N ASP A 93 5.96 -1.91 7.66
CA ASP A 93 6.69 -3.02 8.29
C ASP A 93 8.17 -2.92 7.91
N ARG A 94 9.02 -2.69 8.91
CA ARG A 94 10.46 -2.74 8.75
C ARG A 94 10.87 -4.21 8.71
N GLY A 95 11.20 -4.69 7.52
CA GLY A 95 11.78 -6.00 7.33
C GLY A 95 13.22 -6.08 7.83
N THR A 96 13.84 -7.25 7.68
CA THR A 96 15.26 -7.44 7.96
C THR A 96 16.11 -6.86 6.81
N ALA A 97 17.32 -6.35 7.14
CA ALA A 97 18.35 -5.97 6.18
C ALA A 97 17.99 -4.84 5.17
N GLY A 98 17.39 -3.75 5.65
CA GLY A 98 17.15 -2.57 4.80
C GLY A 98 16.04 -2.77 3.77
N HIS A 99 15.09 -3.64 4.09
CA HIS A 99 13.85 -3.82 3.35
C HIS A 99 12.67 -3.27 4.13
N GLU A 100 11.75 -2.61 3.44
CA GLU A 100 10.54 -2.09 4.05
C GLU A 100 9.32 -2.42 3.19
N VAL A 101 8.19 -2.67 3.84
CA VAL A 101 6.91 -2.91 3.19
C VAL A 101 5.92 -1.85 3.65
N LEU A 102 5.38 -1.09 2.69
CA LEU A 102 4.33 -0.11 2.91
C LEU A 102 2.98 -0.67 2.45
N TYR A 103 1.96 -0.45 3.27
CA TYR A 103 0.57 -0.79 2.98
C TYR A 103 -0.22 0.49 2.79
N LEU A 104 -0.65 0.74 1.55
CA LEU A 104 -1.20 2.02 1.11
C LEU A 104 -2.63 1.86 0.59
N GLU A 105 -3.39 2.94 0.66
CA GLU A 105 -4.67 3.09 -0.04
C GLU A 105 -4.52 2.83 -1.55
N ALA A 106 -5.42 2.02 -2.10
CA ALA A 106 -5.52 1.87 -3.55
C ALA A 106 -6.35 3.01 -4.14
N LEU A 107 -5.67 4.03 -4.67
CA LEU A 107 -6.32 5.12 -5.38
C LEU A 107 -7.04 4.62 -6.64
N ARG A 108 -8.25 5.14 -6.88
CA ARG A 108 -8.98 4.86 -8.12
C ARG A 108 -8.41 5.74 -9.24
N SER A 109 -8.28 5.18 -10.43
CA SER A 109 -7.75 5.90 -11.61
C SER A 109 -8.58 7.12 -12.03
N VAL A 110 -9.83 7.23 -11.56
CA VAL A 110 -10.73 8.36 -11.85
C VAL A 110 -10.33 9.65 -11.13
N SER A 111 -9.65 9.54 -9.99
CA SER A 111 -8.98 10.67 -9.37
C SER A 111 -7.53 10.64 -9.86
N ALA A 112 -7.31 11.13 -11.08
CA ALA A 112 -5.98 11.52 -11.49
C ALA A 112 -5.55 12.60 -10.48
N TRP A 113 -4.76 12.15 -9.50
CA TRP A 113 -3.97 13.00 -8.65
C TRP A 113 -3.38 14.14 -9.49
N PRO A 114 -3.25 15.39 -8.99
CA PRO A 114 -2.96 16.57 -9.81
C PRO A 114 -1.67 16.52 -10.67
N TRP A 115 -0.89 15.43 -10.62
CA TRP A 115 0.13 15.05 -11.61
C TRP A 115 -0.36 14.92 -13.06
N GLY A 116 -1.67 15.02 -13.33
CA GLY A 116 -2.20 15.14 -14.70
C GLY A 116 -1.55 16.27 -15.52
N LYS A 117 -0.85 17.20 -14.87
CA LYS A 117 0.17 18.06 -15.47
C LYS A 117 1.58 17.53 -15.15
N LEU A 118 2.04 16.53 -15.91
CA LEU A 118 3.40 15.98 -15.83
C LEU A 118 4.50 17.05 -15.97
N SER A 119 4.18 18.22 -16.53
CA SER A 119 5.08 19.39 -16.58
C SER A 119 5.52 19.88 -15.19
N ALA A 120 4.72 19.67 -14.13
CA ALA A 120 5.06 20.08 -12.77
C ALA A 120 6.07 19.14 -12.09
N ALA A 121 6.12 17.86 -12.48
CA ALA A 121 7.07 16.90 -11.92
C ALA A 121 8.50 17.07 -12.47
N ARG A 122 8.65 17.78 -13.59
CA ARG A 122 9.93 17.96 -14.28
C ARG A 122 10.92 18.86 -13.53
N GLY A 123 10.42 19.80 -12.72
CA GLY A 123 11.25 20.74 -11.95
C GLY A 123 11.82 20.19 -10.62
N VAL A 124 11.57 18.92 -10.29
CA VAL A 124 12.12 18.27 -9.07
C VAL A 124 13.30 17.34 -9.40
N LEU A 125 13.61 17.16 -10.70
CA LEU A 125 14.73 16.35 -11.18
C LEU A 125 15.84 17.19 -11.84
N GLU A 126 15.83 18.52 -11.63
CA GLU A 126 16.91 19.44 -11.99
C GLU A 126 17.62 19.95 -10.74
#